data_AF-A0A371HKY2-F1
#
_entry.id   AF-A0A371HKY2-F1
#
_cell.length_a   1.000
_cell.length_b   1.000
_cell.length_c   1.000
_cell.angle_alpha   90.00
_cell.angle_beta   90.00
_cell.angle_gamma   90.00
#
_symmetry.space_group_name_H-M   'P 1'
#
loop_
_entity.id
_entity.type
_entity.pdbx_description
1 polymer ?
#
loop_
_entity_poly.entity_id
_entity_poly.type
_entity_poly.pdbx_seq_one_letter_code
_entity_poly.pdbx_strand_id
1 'polypeptide(L)'
;MMKFFNRGKGDTAADASPAATPSSSPVTGPARPIRLVYCDEKGRFRMDPEAVAALQLVKEPVGVVSVCGRARQGKSFILNQ
;
A
#
# COMPACT_ATOMS: atom_id res chain seq x y z
N MET A 1 -57.13 -7.95 7.48
CA MET A 1 -57.78 -9.07 6.77
C MET A 1 -57.08 -9.27 5.43
N MET A 2 -56.12 -10.21 5.35
CA MET A 2 -55.84 -11.13 4.23
C MET A 2 -54.50 -11.83 4.51
N LYS A 3 -54.51 -13.15 4.34
CA LYS A 3 -53.53 -14.13 4.78
C LYS A 3 -52.78 -14.71 3.58
N PHE A 4 -51.48 -14.97 3.79
CA PHE A 4 -50.60 -16.02 3.24
C PHE A 4 -50.55 -16.28 1.73
N PHE A 5 -49.34 -16.32 1.17
CA PHE A 5 -48.74 -17.55 0.62
C PHE A 5 -47.20 -17.50 0.73
N ASN A 6 -46.64 -18.65 1.08
CA ASN A 6 -45.25 -18.94 1.41
C ASN A 6 -44.57 -19.66 0.21
N ARG A 7 -43.22 -19.73 0.24
CA ARG A 7 -42.34 -20.73 -0.41
C ARG A 7 -41.57 -20.32 -1.68
N GLY A 8 -40.26 -20.19 -1.51
CA GLY A 8 -39.23 -20.22 -2.55
C GLY A 8 -37.85 -20.45 -1.94
N LYS A 9 -37.53 -21.73 -1.70
CA LYS A 9 -36.22 -22.28 -1.26
C LYS A 9 -35.24 -22.24 -2.44
N GLY A 10 -33.99 -21.85 -2.21
CA GLY A 10 -32.90 -21.99 -3.19
C GLY A 10 -31.58 -21.41 -2.69
N ASP A 11 -30.80 -22.22 -1.99
CA ASP A 11 -29.43 -21.97 -1.55
C ASP A 11 -28.49 -21.94 -2.78
N THR A 12 -27.60 -20.95 -2.94
CA THR A 12 -26.25 -21.17 -3.53
C THR A 12 -25.29 -20.03 -3.16
N ALA A 13 -24.18 -20.41 -2.53
CA ALA A 13 -23.02 -19.58 -2.24
C ALA A 13 -22.11 -19.42 -3.47
N ALA A 14 -21.54 -18.23 -3.62
CA ALA A 14 -20.26 -17.90 -4.28
C ALA A 14 -20.09 -16.38 -4.10
N ASP A 15 -19.47 -15.87 -3.03
CA ASP A 15 -18.03 -15.92 -2.75
C ASP A 15 -17.12 -15.86 -3.99
N ALA A 16 -16.07 -15.04 -3.86
CA ALA A 16 -15.01 -14.76 -4.82
C ALA A 16 -15.28 -13.70 -5.92
N SER A 17 -15.19 -12.42 -5.54
CA SER A 17 -14.37 -11.50 -6.35
C SER A 17 -12.93 -11.64 -5.86
N PRO A 18 -11.96 -12.03 -6.70
CA PRO A 18 -10.58 -12.13 -6.25
C PRO A 18 -10.09 -10.70 -6.01
N ALA A 19 -9.93 -10.35 -4.72
CA ALA A 19 -9.00 -9.31 -4.35
C ALA A 19 -7.67 -9.70 -4.99
N ALA A 20 -7.18 -8.88 -5.92
CA ALA A 20 -5.86 -9.04 -6.47
C ALA A 20 -4.89 -8.95 -5.28
N THR A 21 -4.47 -10.11 -4.77
CA THR A 21 -3.36 -10.20 -3.82
C THR A 21 -2.16 -9.68 -4.57
N PRO A 22 -1.52 -8.57 -4.13
CA PRO A 22 -0.22 -8.23 -4.66
C PRO A 22 0.70 -9.38 -4.23
N SER A 23 0.99 -10.29 -5.15
CA SER A 23 2.02 -11.30 -4.99
C SER A 23 3.36 -10.56 -4.98
N SER A 24 3.71 -9.99 -3.84
CA SER A 24 5.02 -9.38 -3.64
C SER A 24 6.02 -10.50 -3.51
N SER A 25 6.79 -10.75 -4.57
CA SER A 25 8.03 -11.51 -4.45
C SER A 25 8.90 -10.85 -3.36
N PRO A 26 9.60 -11.63 -2.53
CA PRO A 26 10.52 -11.06 -1.55
C PRO A 26 11.55 -10.23 -2.30
N VAL A 27 11.74 -8.98 -1.88
CA VAL A 27 12.80 -8.10 -2.39
C VAL A 27 14.14 -8.71 -1.98
N THR A 28 14.70 -9.55 -2.86
CA THR A 28 16.01 -10.16 -2.71
C THR A 28 17.02 -9.26 -3.43
N GLY A 29 17.63 -8.35 -2.68
CA GLY A 29 18.64 -7.44 -3.21
C GLY A 29 19.29 -6.58 -2.13
N PRO A 30 20.41 -5.92 -2.44
CA PRO A 30 21.01 -4.96 -1.52
C PRO A 30 20.01 -3.84 -1.17
N ALA A 31 20.08 -3.34 0.05
CA ALA A 31 19.22 -2.25 0.49
C ALA A 31 19.39 -1.03 -0.43
N ARG A 32 18.26 -0.49 -0.90
CA ARG A 32 18.22 0.68 -1.78
C ARG A 32 17.13 1.65 -1.31
N PRO A 33 17.32 2.96 -1.51
CA PRO A 33 16.25 3.92 -1.26
C PRO A 33 15.08 3.67 -2.23
N ILE A 34 13.86 3.65 -1.70
CA ILE A 34 12.63 3.60 -2.48
C ILE A 34 11.92 4.94 -2.33
N ARG A 35 11.47 5.52 -3.45
CA ARG A 35 10.74 6.77 -3.47
C ARG A 35 9.32 6.53 -2.96
N LEU A 36 8.94 7.12 -1.84
CA LEU A 36 7.59 6.96 -1.28
C LEU A 36 6.55 7.85 -1.97
N VAL A 37 6.87 9.13 -2.15
CA VAL A 37 5.98 10.14 -2.76
C VAL A 37 6.67 10.77 -3.96
N TYR A 38 5.92 11.04 -5.03
CA TYR A 38 6.38 11.80 -6.18
C TYR A 38 5.30 12.75 -6.70
N CYS A 39 5.71 13.75 -7.47
CA CYS A 39 4.80 14.58 -8.23
C CYS A 39 4.55 13.95 -9.60
N ASP A 40 3.29 13.72 -9.97
CA ASP A 40 2.92 13.34 -11.33
C ASP A 40 3.14 14.51 -12.30
N GLU A 41 2.98 14.25 -13.60
CA GLU A 41 3.12 15.26 -14.66
C GLU A 41 2.16 16.46 -14.49
N LYS A 42 1.08 16.27 -13.73
CA LYS A 42 0.08 17.30 -13.41
C LYS A 42 0.41 18.02 -12.10
N GLY A 43 1.58 17.77 -11.53
CA GLY A 43 2.03 18.38 -10.27
C GLY A 43 1.33 17.84 -9.02
N ARG A 44 0.62 16.72 -9.10
CA ARG A 44 -0.10 16.14 -7.96
C ARG A 44 0.76 15.09 -7.26
N PHE A 45 0.65 15.03 -5.94
CA PHE A 45 1.32 13.99 -5.17
C PHE A 45 0.71 12.62 -5.44
N ARG A 46 1.58 11.65 -5.66
CA ARG A 46 1.27 10.23 -5.84
C ARG A 46 2.17 9.40 -4.94
N MET A 47 1.62 8.30 -4.44
CA MET A 47 2.38 7.27 -3.74
C MET A 47 2.96 6.28 -4.73
N ASP A 48 4.18 5.83 -4.49
CA ASP A 48 4.79 4.75 -5.26
C ASP A 48 4.26 3.39 -4.77
N PRO A 49 3.64 2.57 -5.66
CA PRO A 49 3.08 1.29 -5.25
C PRO A 49 4.13 0.31 -4.70
N GLU A 50 5.39 0.40 -5.15
CA GLU A 50 6.48 -0.43 -4.61
C GLU A 50 6.74 -0.11 -3.14
N ALA A 51 6.80 1.18 -2.80
CA ALA A 51 7.03 1.63 -1.42
C ALA A 51 5.87 1.24 -0.49
N VAL A 52 4.63 1.38 -0.96
CA VAL A 52 3.43 1.02 -0.18
C VAL A 52 3.39 -0.48 0.09
N ALA A 53 3.67 -1.31 -0.92
CA ALA A 53 3.71 -2.76 -0.76
C ALA A 53 4.79 -3.17 0.26
N ALA A 54 5.98 -2.58 0.19
CA ALA A 54 7.06 -2.85 1.14
C ALA A 54 6.66 -2.51 2.59
N LEU A 55 5.98 -1.38 2.82
CA LEU A 55 5.51 -0.99 4.15
C LEU A 55 4.42 -1.93 4.70
N GLN A 56 3.51 -2.43 3.84
CA GLN A 56 2.44 -3.34 4.25
C GLN A 56 2.92 -4.74 4.70
N LEU A 57 4.14 -5.11 4.30
CA LEU A 57 4.79 -6.35 4.71
C LEU A 57 5.33 -6.27 6.15
N VAL A 58 5.61 -5.07 6.66
CA VAL A 58 6.08 -4.88 8.04
C VAL A 58 4.91 -5.09 9.00
N LYS A 59 5.03 -6.08 9.89
CA LYS A 59 4.00 -6.40 10.91
C LYS A 59 4.30 -5.81 12.28
N GLU A 60 5.55 -5.46 12.53
CA GLU A 60 6.02 -4.87 13.78
C GLU A 60 5.83 -3.34 13.80
N PRO A 61 5.83 -2.70 14.98
CA PRO A 61 5.81 -1.25 15.10
C PRO A 61 6.98 -0.59 14.34
N VAL A 62 6.69 0.52 13.66
CA VAL A 62 7.68 1.24 12.82
C VAL A 62 8.05 2.58 13.47
N GLY A 63 9.33 2.76 13.77
CA GLY A 63 9.91 4.07 14.08
C GLY A 63 10.21 4.84 12.79
N VAL A 64 9.81 6.12 12.73
CA VAL A 64 10.01 6.96 11.54
C VAL A 64 10.91 8.14 11.89
N VAL A 65 12.00 8.31 11.13
CA VAL A 65 12.91 9.46 11.23
C VAL A 65 12.87 10.21 9.90
N SER A 66 12.80 11.53 9.95
CA SER A 66 12.77 12.38 8.76
C SER A 66 13.70 13.57 8.89
N VAL A 67 14.34 13.95 7.79
CA VAL A 67 15.19 15.13 7.67
C VAL A 67 14.58 16.08 6.65
N CYS A 68 14.20 17.27 7.10
CA CYS A 68 13.62 18.31 6.25
C CYS A 68 14.50 19.57 6.21
N GLY A 69 14.32 20.39 5.17
CA GLY A 69 15.08 21.62 4.98
C GLY A 69 15.29 21.98 3.52
N ARG A 70 15.94 23.13 3.27
CA ARG A 70 16.21 23.64 1.91
C ARG A 70 16.98 22.63 1.06
N ALA A 71 16.82 22.74 -0.26
CA ALA A 71 17.63 21.96 -1.20
C ALA A 71 19.13 22.24 -0.99
N ARG A 72 19.98 21.25 -1.28
CA ARG A 72 21.45 21.39 -1.29
C ARG A 72 22.11 21.69 0.09
N GLN A 73 21.53 21.19 1.18
CA GLN A 73 22.08 21.33 2.55
C GLN A 73 22.57 19.99 3.14
N GLY A 74 22.92 19.00 2.30
CA GLY A 74 23.49 17.73 2.80
C GLY A 74 22.50 16.73 3.43
N LYS A 75 21.20 16.85 3.17
CA LYS A 75 20.18 15.94 3.75
C LYS A 75 20.43 14.45 3.46
N SER A 76 20.80 14.10 2.24
CA SER A 76 21.14 12.71 1.90
C SER A 76 22.51 12.29 2.47
N PHE A 77 23.41 13.25 2.73
CA PHE A 77 24.72 12.97 3.33
C PHE A 77 24.58 12.50 4.78
N ILE A 78 23.70 13.14 5.56
CA ILE A 78 23.46 12.73 6.95
C ILE A 78 22.69 11.41 7.07
N LEU A 79 21.80 11.10 6.12
CA LEU A 79 21.03 9.85 6.12
C LEU A 79 21.84 8.61 5.70
N ASN A 80 23.05 8.80 5.16
CA ASN A 80 23.93 7.74 4.69
C ASN A 80 25.16 7.52 5.59
N GLN A 81 25.20 8.11 6.79
CA GLN A 81 26.23 7.85 7.80
C GLN A 81 25.87 6.60 8.61
#